data_AF-A0A1V4M597-F1
#
_entry.id   AF-A0A1V4M597-F1
#
_cell.length_a   1.000
_cell.length_b   1.000
_cell.length_c   1.000
_cell.angle_alpha   90.00
_cell.angle_beta   90.00
_cell.angle_gamma   90.00
#
_symmetry.space_group_name_H-M   'P 1'
#
loop_
_entity.id
_entity.type
_entity.pdbx_description
1 polymer ?
#
loop_
_entity_poly.entity_id
_entity_poly.type
_entity_poly.pdbx_seq_one_letter_code
_entity_poly.pdbx_strand_id
1 'polypeptide(L)'
;MNEKKFSQSFLYTLVRENMKQLRKDSGLTQTQVAQKIGVTLQHYQQIESGGSPPNLRIIYKLCEAFNVHPGYFFTDINLSLIDQEGNILARELSTEDIIALRSATGLSPEAKKSVLEYIKFKHFEALNKEMKDQEEPKNK
;
A
#
# COMPACT_ATOMS: atom_id res chain seq x y z
N MET A 1 -22.85 8.44 -5.34
CA MET A 1 -21.60 7.78 -4.91
C MET A 1 -20.59 8.90 -4.65
N ASN A 2 -20.23 9.15 -3.39
CA ASN A 2 -19.36 10.26 -3.01
C ASN A 2 -17.92 9.97 -3.43
N GLU A 3 -17.44 10.68 -4.45
CA GLU A 3 -16.01 10.83 -4.68
C GLU A 3 -15.40 11.49 -3.43
N LYS A 4 -14.65 10.72 -2.63
CA LYS A 4 -13.82 11.29 -1.57
C LYS A 4 -12.84 12.26 -2.23
N LYS A 5 -13.14 13.55 -2.22
CA LYS A 5 -12.18 14.60 -2.58
C LYS A 5 -10.95 14.46 -1.69
N PHE A 6 -9.81 14.07 -2.26
CA PHE A 6 -8.51 14.12 -1.60
C PHE A 6 -8.23 15.57 -1.18
N SER A 7 -8.38 15.87 0.11
CA SER A 7 -7.99 17.17 0.65
C SER A 7 -6.53 17.13 1.12
N GLN A 8 -5.82 18.27 1.07
CA GLN A 8 -4.46 18.35 1.63
C GLN A 8 -4.42 17.95 3.11
N SER A 9 -5.48 18.26 3.86
CA SER A 9 -5.63 17.87 5.28
C SER A 9 -5.65 16.34 5.46
N PHE A 10 -6.32 15.62 4.57
CA PHE A 10 -6.35 14.16 4.59
C PHE A 10 -4.97 13.57 4.30
N LEU A 11 -4.26 14.10 3.30
CA LEU A 11 -2.91 13.64 2.95
C LEU A 11 -1.93 13.79 4.11
N TYR A 12 -1.94 14.94 4.80
CA TYR A 12 -1.08 15.16 5.96
C TYR A 12 -1.44 14.25 7.14
N THR A 13 -2.73 13.96 7.32
CA THR A 13 -3.20 13.01 8.33
C THR A 13 -2.72 11.60 8.03
N LEU A 14 -2.81 11.17 6.78
CA LEU A 14 -2.33 9.86 6.35
C LEU A 14 -0.83 9.68 6.62
N VAL A 15 -0.03 10.65 6.18
CA VAL A 15 1.43 10.61 6.34
C VAL A 15 1.83 10.55 7.81
N ARG A 16 1.21 11.36 8.69
CA ARG A 16 1.57 11.35 10.12
C ARG A 16 1.18 10.04 10.82
N GLU A 17 0.06 9.43 10.46
CA GLU A 17 -0.34 8.14 11.04
C GLU A 17 0.62 7.03 10.59
N ASN A 18 1.03 7.02 9.32
CA ASN A 18 2.05 6.07 8.82
C ASN A 18 3.42 6.28 9.50
N MET A 19 3.84 7.52 9.74
CA MET A 19 5.05 7.81 10.51
C MET A 19 4.99 7.24 11.93
N LYS A 20 3.85 7.43 12.59
CA LYS A 20 3.60 6.93 13.95
C LYS A 20 3.56 5.40 13.99
N GLN A 21 2.95 4.77 12.99
CA GLN A 21 2.86 3.32 12.86
C GLN A 21 4.25 2.71 12.66
N LEU A 22 5.03 3.21 11.70
CA LEU A 22 6.41 2.77 11.43
C LEU A 22 7.29 2.82 12.70
N ARG A 23 7.17 3.89 13.47
CA ARG A 23 7.87 4.04 14.75
C ARG A 23 7.46 2.97 15.76
N LYS A 24 6.15 2.75 15.93
CA LYS A 24 5.60 1.79 16.89
C LYS A 24 5.99 0.35 16.52
N ASP A 25 5.89 -0.01 15.26
CA ASP A 25 6.26 -1.35 14.77
C ASP A 25 7.75 -1.64 14.93
N SER A 26 8.57 -0.58 14.88
CA SER A 26 10.01 -0.66 15.17
C SER A 26 10.35 -0.66 16.67
N GLY A 27 9.35 -0.57 17.56
CA GLY A 27 9.57 -0.52 19.01
C GLY A 27 10.28 0.74 19.51
N LEU A 28 10.29 1.84 18.74
CA LEU A 28 11.05 3.04 19.06
C LEU A 28 10.19 4.13 19.73
N THR A 29 10.82 4.85 20.65
CA THR A 29 10.30 6.11 21.20
C THR A 29 10.45 7.25 20.20
N GLN A 30 9.67 8.32 20.36
CA GLN A 30 9.79 9.53 19.53
C GLN A 30 11.21 10.13 19.60
N THR A 31 11.84 10.10 20.79
CA THR A 31 13.22 10.56 20.99
C THR A 31 14.22 9.75 20.17
N GLN A 32 14.09 8.43 20.16
CA GLN A 32 14.97 7.56 19.39
C GLN A 32 14.82 7.81 17.88
N VAL A 33 13.59 7.99 17.37
CA VAL A 33 13.41 8.31 15.95
C VAL A 33 13.98 9.67 15.61
N ALA A 34 13.73 10.69 16.43
CA ALA A 34 14.28 12.04 16.23
C ALA A 34 15.81 12.02 16.15
N GLN A 35 16.47 11.29 17.06
CA GLN A 35 17.92 11.07 17.01
C GLN A 35 18.34 10.33 15.74
N LYS A 36 17.64 9.24 15.39
CA LYS A 36 17.95 8.41 14.21
C LYS A 36 17.89 9.18 12.89
N ILE A 37 16.94 10.12 12.74
CA ILE A 37 16.82 10.96 11.55
C ILE A 37 17.53 12.32 11.69
N GLY A 38 18.21 12.58 12.80
CA GLY A 38 18.95 13.82 13.05
C GLY A 38 18.06 15.07 13.04
N VAL A 39 17.01 15.08 13.86
CA VAL A 39 16.15 16.25 14.14
C VAL A 39 15.90 16.39 15.64
N THR A 40 15.40 17.54 16.09
CA THR A 40 15.03 17.73 17.50
C THR A 40 13.78 16.92 17.84
N LEU A 41 13.67 16.47 19.09
CA LEU A 41 12.47 15.79 19.59
C LEU A 41 11.22 16.65 19.36
N GLN A 42 11.29 17.95 19.66
CA GLN A 42 10.18 18.87 19.48
C GLN A 42 9.71 18.95 18.03
N HIS A 43 10.63 18.97 17.06
CA HIS A 43 10.27 18.99 15.64
C HIS A 43 9.57 17.70 15.22
N TYR A 44 10.10 16.55 15.64
CA TYR A 44 9.46 15.26 15.35
C TYR A 44 8.07 15.14 15.99
N GLN A 45 7.92 15.61 17.23
CA GLN A 45 6.64 15.63 17.94
C GLN A 45 5.60 16.48 17.22
N GLN A 46 5.96 17.70 16.80
CA GLN A 46 5.07 18.58 16.04
C GLN A 46 4.59 17.92 14.74
N ILE A 47 5.45 17.14 14.08
CA ILE A 47 5.07 16.41 12.88
C ILE A 47 4.12 15.25 13.20
N GLU A 48 4.51 14.36 14.11
CA GLU A 48 3.73 13.16 14.42
C GLU A 48 2.37 13.50 15.07
N SER A 49 2.28 14.58 15.85
CA SER A 49 1.04 15.06 16.45
C SER A 49 0.16 15.87 15.49
N GLY A 50 0.64 16.18 14.28
CA GLY A 50 -0.09 16.97 13.28
C GLY A 50 -0.06 18.49 13.48
N GLY A 51 0.84 19.00 14.33
CA GLY A 51 1.08 20.44 14.49
C GLY A 51 1.82 21.07 13.31
N SER A 52 2.57 20.28 12.54
CA SER A 52 3.20 20.71 11.29
C SER A 52 3.31 19.57 10.27
N PRO A 53 3.13 19.81 8.96
CA PRO A 53 3.33 18.77 7.96
C PRO A 53 4.82 18.38 7.84
N PRO A 54 5.14 17.10 7.57
CA PRO A 54 6.50 16.71 7.23
C PRO A 54 6.88 17.28 5.87
N ASN A 55 8.12 17.77 5.75
CA ASN A 55 8.70 18.09 4.46
C ASN A 55 9.35 16.85 3.82
N LEU A 56 9.69 16.93 2.52
CA LEU A 56 10.31 15.83 1.78
C LEU A 56 11.63 15.34 2.40
N ARG A 57 12.39 16.21 3.07
CA ARG A 57 13.64 15.84 3.74
C ARG A 57 13.38 14.93 4.94
N ILE A 58 12.30 15.16 5.69
CA ILE A 58 11.88 14.27 6.79
C ILE A 58 11.48 12.90 6.23
N ILE A 59 10.66 12.87 5.19
CA ILE A 59 10.24 11.62 4.54
C ILE A 59 11.45 10.83 4.05
N TYR A 60 12.37 11.47 3.33
CA TYR A 60 13.60 10.85 2.85
C TYR A 60 14.44 10.26 3.98
N LYS A 61 14.67 11.02 5.06
CA LYS A 61 15.43 10.52 6.22
C LYS A 61 14.77 9.34 6.91
N LEU A 62 13.43 9.30 6.97
CA LEU A 62 12.69 8.16 7.48
C LEU A 62 12.82 6.94 6.56
N CYS A 63 12.78 7.14 5.23
CA CYS A 63 13.01 6.07 4.26
C CYS A 63 14.39 5.42 4.48
N GLU A 64 15.44 6.23 4.59
CA GLU A 64 16.82 5.76 4.87
C GLU A 64 16.92 5.06 6.23
N ALA A 65 16.37 5.67 7.28
CA ALA A 65 16.48 5.14 8.64
C ALA A 65 15.76 3.81 8.85
N PHE A 66 14.65 3.58 8.14
CA PHE A 66 13.80 2.40 8.31
C PHE A 66 13.84 1.45 7.12
N ASN A 67 14.62 1.76 6.07
CA ASN A 67 14.68 1.01 4.83
C ASN A 67 13.29 0.76 4.21
N VAL A 68 12.49 1.83 4.11
CA VAL A 68 11.14 1.79 3.53
C VAL A 68 11.05 2.66 2.27
N HIS A 69 10.25 2.23 1.30
CA HIS A 69 9.98 3.03 0.10
C HIS A 69 9.10 4.26 0.45
N PRO A 70 9.31 5.45 -0.15
CA PRO A 70 8.52 6.65 0.14
C PRO A 70 7.00 6.45 0.03
N GLY A 71 6.56 5.56 -0.85
CA GLY A 71 5.15 5.19 -1.02
C GLY A 71 4.48 4.71 0.28
N TYR A 72 5.22 4.13 1.21
CA TYR A 72 4.72 3.70 2.53
C TYR A 72 3.97 4.81 3.27
N PHE A 73 4.44 6.05 3.19
CA PHE A 73 3.83 7.16 3.92
C PHE A 73 2.50 7.63 3.31
N PHE A 74 2.22 7.24 2.07
CA PHE A 74 1.05 7.70 1.32
C PHE A 74 0.00 6.58 1.12
N THR A 75 0.15 5.46 1.82
CA THR A 75 -0.76 4.31 1.74
C THR A 75 -1.64 4.20 2.97
N ASP A 76 -2.96 4.10 2.79
CA ASP A 76 -3.98 4.08 3.85
C ASP A 76 -4.33 2.65 4.32
N ILE A 77 -3.38 1.71 4.17
CA ILE A 77 -3.62 0.25 4.13
C ILE A 77 -4.62 -0.09 3.02
N ASN A 78 -4.15 0.02 1.79
CA ASN A 78 -4.73 -0.60 0.60
C ASN A 78 -3.56 -0.87 -0.36
N LEU A 79 -2.98 -2.07 -0.27
CA LEU A 79 -1.78 -2.41 -1.03
C LEU A 79 -2.18 -2.75 -2.46
N SER A 80 -1.56 -2.04 -3.41
CA SER A 80 -1.74 -2.27 -4.84
C SER A 80 -0.45 -2.83 -5.43
N LEU A 81 -0.58 -3.90 -6.20
CA LEU A 81 0.52 -4.41 -7.02
C LEU A 81 0.59 -3.56 -8.29
N ILE A 82 1.77 -3.03 -8.59
CA ILE A 82 2.01 -2.25 -9.81
C ILE A 82 3.11 -2.90 -10.66
N ASP A 83 3.06 -2.70 -11.97
CA ASP A 83 4.18 -3.05 -12.87
C ASP A 83 5.27 -1.97 -12.87
N GLN A 84 6.30 -2.15 -13.71
CA GLN A 84 7.44 -1.24 -13.80
C GLN A 84 7.06 0.10 -14.42
N GLU A 85 5.98 0.12 -15.20
CA GLU A 85 5.40 1.27 -15.87
C GLU A 85 4.40 2.02 -14.98
N GLY A 86 4.05 1.46 -13.82
CA GLY A 86 3.14 2.04 -12.84
C GLY A 86 1.66 1.68 -13.05
N ASN A 87 1.33 0.73 -13.93
CA ASN A 87 -0.04 0.24 -14.10
C ASN A 87 -0.45 -0.61 -12.89
N ILE A 88 -1.71 -0.49 -12.47
CA ILE A 88 -2.25 -1.22 -11.33
C ILE A 88 -2.65 -2.63 -11.78
N LEU A 89 -1.98 -3.64 -11.23
CA LEU A 89 -2.21 -5.07 -11.48
C LEU A 89 -3.19 -5.70 -10.49
N ALA A 90 -3.16 -5.26 -9.22
CA ALA A 90 -4.08 -5.71 -8.19
C ALA A 90 -4.29 -4.61 -7.14
N ARG A 91 -5.43 -4.62 -6.45
CA ARG A 91 -5.79 -3.70 -5.36
C ARG A 91 -6.24 -4.49 -4.13
N GLU A 92 -6.33 -3.82 -2.99
CA GLU A 92 -6.94 -4.37 -1.76
C GLU A 92 -6.27 -5.65 -1.25
N LEU A 93 -4.97 -5.79 -1.48
CA LEU A 93 -4.23 -6.98 -1.06
C LEU A 93 -3.99 -7.00 0.45
N SER A 94 -4.22 -8.15 1.06
CA SER A 94 -3.87 -8.44 2.45
C SER A 94 -2.38 -8.74 2.62
N THR A 95 -1.92 -8.83 3.88
CA THR A 95 -0.54 -9.23 4.20
C THR A 95 -0.26 -10.66 3.73
N GLU A 96 -1.23 -11.55 3.88
CA GLU A 96 -1.17 -12.94 3.46
C GLU A 96 -1.02 -13.06 1.94
N ASP A 97 -1.79 -12.28 1.18
CA ASP A 97 -1.70 -12.24 -0.29
C ASP A 97 -0.31 -11.82 -0.76
N ILE A 98 0.31 -10.85 -0.08
CA ILE A 98 1.66 -10.39 -0.39
C ILE A 98 2.71 -11.47 -0.11
N ILE A 99 2.56 -12.22 0.98
CA ILE A 99 3.46 -13.33 1.30
C ILE A 99 3.36 -14.42 0.23
N ALA A 100 2.14 -14.73 -0.23
CA ALA A 100 1.92 -15.66 -1.33
C ALA A 100 2.56 -15.17 -2.64
N LEU A 101 2.34 -13.90 -3.01
CA LEU A 101 2.94 -13.29 -4.21
C LEU A 101 4.48 -13.27 -4.15
N ARG A 102 5.06 -12.92 -3.00
CA ARG A 102 6.52 -12.94 -2.80
C ARG A 102 7.07 -14.35 -2.97
N SER A 103 6.40 -15.35 -2.40
CA SER A 103 6.79 -16.75 -2.55
C SER A 103 6.69 -17.22 -4.01
N ALA A 104 5.70 -16.71 -4.75
CA ALA A 104 5.53 -16.99 -6.17
C ALA A 104 6.72 -16.53 -7.05
N THR A 105 7.46 -15.50 -6.64
CA THR A 105 8.65 -15.03 -7.37
C THR A 105 9.75 -16.10 -7.46
N GLY A 106 9.85 -16.97 -6.45
CA GLY A 106 10.82 -18.05 -6.36
C GLY A 106 10.39 -19.38 -6.98
N LEU A 107 9.19 -19.46 -7.57
CA LEU A 107 8.69 -20.70 -8.17
C LEU A 107 9.49 -21.11 -9.42
N SER A 108 9.50 -22.43 -9.69
CA SER A 108 10.04 -22.97 -10.94
C SER A 108 9.26 -22.46 -12.16
N PRO A 109 9.86 -22.46 -13.36
CA PRO A 109 9.16 -22.05 -14.59
C PRO A 109 7.84 -22.79 -14.81
N GLU A 110 7.78 -24.09 -14.52
CA GLU A 110 6.61 -24.93 -14.67
C GLU A 110 5.52 -24.54 -13.67
N ALA A 111 5.89 -24.35 -12.41
CA ALA A 111 4.95 -23.92 -11.36
C ALA A 111 4.39 -22.51 -11.64
N LYS A 112 5.23 -21.58 -12.11
CA LYS A 112 4.80 -20.24 -12.55
C LYS A 112 3.78 -20.33 -13.68
N LYS A 113 4.04 -21.19 -14.67
CA LYS A 113 3.12 -21.41 -15.79
C LYS A 113 1.75 -21.91 -15.30
N SER A 114 1.72 -22.90 -14.40
CA SER A 114 0.47 -23.42 -13.84
C SER A 114 -0.34 -22.34 -13.10
N VAL A 115 0.32 -21.48 -12.33
CA VAL A 115 -0.35 -20.36 -11.64
C VAL A 115 -0.97 -19.38 -12.64
N LEU A 116 -0.22 -19.01 -13.69
CA LEU A 116 -0.71 -18.11 -14.73
C LEU A 116 -1.88 -18.71 -15.53
N GLU A 117 -1.83 -20.01 -15.82
CA GLU A 117 -2.94 -20.72 -16.47
C GLU A 117 -4.19 -20.71 -15.59
N TYR A 118 -4.05 -20.91 -14.28
CA TYR A 118 -5.17 -20.83 -13.35
C TYR A 118 -5.78 -19.42 -13.30
N ILE A 119 -4.95 -18.37 -13.25
CA ILE A 119 -5.43 -16.97 -13.29
C ILE A 119 -6.21 -16.70 -14.58
N LYS A 120 -5.68 -17.12 -15.74
CA LYS A 120 -6.36 -17.00 -17.04
C LYS A 120 -7.70 -17.73 -17.06
N PHE A 121 -7.72 -18.94 -16.51
CA PHE A 121 -8.95 -19.73 -16.40
C PHE A 121 -10.00 -19.04 -15.53
N LYS A 122 -9.63 -18.55 -14.34
CA LYS A 122 -10.56 -17.80 -13.46
C LYS A 122 -11.10 -16.54 -14.13
N HIS A 123 -10.28 -15.85 -14.92
CA HIS A 123 -10.72 -14.69 -15.69
C HIS A 123 -11.76 -15.07 -16.76
N PHE A 124 -11.52 -16.15 -17.50
CA PHE A 124 -12.47 -16.69 -18.48
C PHE A 124 -13.80 -17.13 -17.84
N GLU A 125 -13.75 -17.79 -16.68
CA GLU A 125 -14.96 -18.15 -15.93
C GLU A 125 -15.80 -16.93 -15.54
N ALA A 126 -15.17 -15.84 -15.12
CA ALA A 126 -15.88 -14.60 -14.74
C ALA A 126 -16.61 -13.98 -15.94
N LEU A 127 -15.94 -13.85 -17.09
CA LEU A 127 -16.53 -13.30 -18.32
C LEU A 127 -17.73 -14.12 -18.81
N ASN A 128 -17.63 -15.45 -18.76
CA ASN A 128 -18.73 -16.31 -19.20
C ASN A 128 -19.94 -16.28 -18.27
N LYS A 129 -19.72 -16.03 -16.98
CA LYS A 129 -20.81 -15.87 -16.01
C LYS A 129 -21.60 -14.59 -16.30
N GLU A 130 -20.89 -13.49 -16.55
CA GLU A 130 -21.50 -12.19 -16.89
C GLU A 130 -22.29 -12.25 -18.21
N MET A 131 -21.85 -13.03 -19.20
CA MET A 131 -22.60 -13.24 -20.44
C MET A 131 -23.92 -14.01 -20.22
N LYS A 132 -23.91 -15.03 -19.37
CA LYS A 132 -25.13 -15.82 -19.05
C LYS A 132 -26.14 -15.00 -18.25
N ASP A 133 -25.67 -14.18 -17.31
CA ASP A 133 -26.51 -13.32 -16.49
C ASP A 133 -27.18 -12.18 -17.30
N GLN A 134 -26.69 -11.88 -18.51
CA GLN A 134 -27.28 -10.91 -19.44
C GLN A 134 -28.29 -11.52 -20.43
N GLU A 135 -28.29 -12.86 -20.58
CA GLU A 135 -29.18 -13.59 -21.50
C GLU A 135 -30.47 -14.10 -20.84
N GLU A 136 -30.62 -14.03 -19.51
CA GLU A 136 -31.90 -14.33 -18.87
C GLU A 136 -32.94 -13.25 -19.24
N PRO A 137 -34.00 -13.59 -20.01
CA PRO A 137 -34.99 -12.61 -20.38
C PRO A 137 -35.71 -12.13 -19.11
N LYS A 138 -35.88 -10.81 -19.00
CA LYS A 138 -36.89 -10.19 -18.13
C LYS A 138 -38.28 -10.64 -18.58
N ASN A 139 -38.65 -11.88 -18.27
CA ASN A 139 -40.02 -12.35 -18.39
C ASN A 139 -40.79 -11.84 -17.18
N LYS A 140 -41.53 -10.76 -17.45
CA LYS A 140 -42.78 -10.25 -16.85
C LYS A 140 -43.12 -10.69 -15.42
#